data_AF-A0A9E1RMV9-F1
#
_entry.id   AF-A0A9E1RMV9-F1
#
_cell.length_a   1.000
_cell.length_b   1.000
_cell.length_c   1.000
_cell.angle_alpha   90.00
_cell.angle_beta   90.00
_cell.angle_gamma   90.00
#
_symmetry.space_group_name_H-M   'P 1'
#
loop_
_entity.id
_entity.type
_entity.pdbx_description
1 polymer ?
#
loop_
_entity_poly.entity_id
_entity_poly.type
_entity_poly.pdbx_seq_one_letter_code
_entity_poly.pdbx_strand_id
1 'polypeptide(L)'
;ANRDPEVFDDPHRFDITRDPNPHLSFGFGAHFCLGAHLARLETRCLLEQFVARIESFELAEPESYVRSSFISGIKRLPLAVNLREPAMV
;
A
#
# COMPACT_ATOMS: atom_id res chain seq x y z
N ALA A 1 16.38 7.43 -0.74
CA ALA A 1 15.14 8.21 -0.86
C ALA A 1 14.07 7.72 0.13
N ASN A 2 13.11 6.86 -0.22
CA ASN A 2 11.98 6.55 0.69
C ASN A 2 12.31 5.70 1.95
N ARG A 3 13.58 5.32 2.12
CA ARG A 3 14.10 4.64 3.31
C ARG A 3 15.35 5.36 3.84
N ASP A 4 15.49 6.64 3.51
CA ASP A 4 16.66 7.44 3.89
C ASP A 4 16.59 7.82 5.37
N PRO A 5 17.56 7.40 6.21
CA PRO A 5 17.55 7.70 7.64
C PRO A 5 17.79 9.19 7.95
N GLU A 6 18.28 9.99 6.99
CA GLU A 6 18.43 11.44 7.19
C GLU A 6 17.10 12.20 7.06
N VAL A 7 16.06 11.56 6.47
CA VAL A 7 14.75 12.17 6.20
C VAL A 7 13.63 11.51 7.01
N PHE A 8 13.71 10.20 7.22
CA PHE A 8 12.67 9.43 7.88
C PHE A 8 13.20 8.77 9.16
N ASP A 9 12.64 9.16 10.31
CA ASP A 9 12.89 8.45 11.58
C ASP A 9 12.43 7.00 11.46
N ASP A 10 13.26 6.04 11.86
CA ASP A 10 13.01 4.59 11.73
C ASP A 10 12.44 4.22 10.34
N PRO A 11 13.25 4.37 9.26
CA PRO A 11 12.77 4.34 7.90
C PRO A 11 12.22 2.97 7.50
N HIS A 12 12.56 1.90 8.23
CA HIS A 12 12.10 0.54 7.93
C HIS A 12 10.77 0.19 8.60
N ARG A 13 10.39 0.88 9.70
CA ARG A 13 9.09 0.70 10.35
C ARG A 13 7.95 1.23 9.50
N PHE A 14 6.96 0.37 9.28
CA PHE A 14 5.69 0.71 8.68
C PHE A 14 4.82 1.44 9.72
N ASP A 15 4.58 2.72 9.50
CA ASP A 15 3.79 3.58 10.39
C ASP A 15 2.79 4.37 9.55
N ILE A 16 1.50 4.05 9.69
CA ILE A 16 0.41 4.71 8.95
C ILE A 16 0.09 6.11 9.47
N THR A 17 0.59 6.45 10.66
CA THR A 17 0.39 7.75 11.32
C THR A 17 1.57 8.70 11.11
N ARG A 18 2.60 8.28 10.36
CA ARG A 18 3.78 9.10 10.09
C ARG A 18 3.37 10.42 9.43
N ASP A 19 3.70 11.52 10.12
CA ASP A 19 3.53 12.90 9.66
C ASP A 19 4.69 13.75 10.25
N PRO A 20 5.45 14.50 9.42
CA PRO A 20 5.36 14.58 7.96
C PRO A 20 5.82 13.29 7.26
N ASN A 21 5.33 13.06 6.04
CA ASN A 21 5.72 11.90 5.21
C ASN A 21 6.14 12.33 3.78
N PRO A 22 7.36 12.91 3.63
CA PRO A 22 7.84 13.47 2.36
C PRO A 22 8.37 12.40 1.38
N HIS A 23 7.62 11.31 1.17
CA HIS A 23 8.02 10.24 0.26
C HIS A 23 8.04 10.69 -1.22
N LEU A 24 8.97 10.13 -1.99
CA LEU A 24 9.17 10.42 -3.42
C LEU A 24 8.57 9.35 -4.34
N SER A 25 7.58 8.57 -3.87
CA SER A 25 6.96 7.52 -4.71
C SER A 25 6.25 8.07 -5.95
N PHE A 26 5.91 9.36 -5.95
CA PHE A 26 5.28 10.07 -7.07
C PHE A 26 6.27 10.98 -7.82
N GLY A 27 7.57 10.89 -7.53
CA GLY A 27 8.58 11.80 -8.08
C GLY A 27 8.50 13.22 -7.52
N PHE A 28 9.17 14.16 -8.18
CA PHE A 28 9.21 15.58 -7.84
C PHE A 28 9.51 16.42 -9.10
N GLY A 29 9.21 17.72 -9.07
CA GLY A 29 9.55 18.67 -10.15
C GLY A 29 8.60 18.61 -11.36
N ALA A 30 9.10 18.99 -12.53
CA ALA A 30 8.30 19.15 -13.75
C ALA A 30 7.60 17.86 -14.22
N HIS A 31 8.12 16.69 -13.82
CA HIS A 31 7.56 15.37 -14.13
C HIS A 31 6.93 14.70 -12.90
N PHE A 32 6.48 15.50 -11.92
CA PHE A 32 5.70 14.97 -10.81
C PHE A 32 4.49 14.19 -11.33
N CYS A 33 4.20 13.04 -10.71
CA CYS A 33 3.19 12.11 -11.18
C CYS A 33 1.83 12.80 -11.31
N LEU A 34 1.35 12.93 -12.55
CA LEU A 34 0.03 13.48 -12.86
C LEU A 34 -1.11 12.72 -12.17
N GLY A 35 -0.94 11.41 -11.96
CA GLY A 35 -1.92 10.53 -11.33
C GLY A 35 -1.86 10.48 -9.80
N ALA A 36 -1.01 11.29 -9.14
CA ALA A 36 -0.74 11.12 -7.71
C ALA A 36 -1.99 11.29 -6.82
N HIS A 37 -2.96 12.12 -7.21
CA HIS A 37 -4.23 12.26 -6.49
C HIS A 37 -5.16 11.08 -6.73
N LEU A 38 -5.23 10.57 -7.96
CA LEU A 38 -6.03 9.41 -8.30
C LEU A 38 -5.54 8.16 -7.56
N ALA A 39 -4.23 7.89 -7.59
CA ALA A 39 -3.64 6.74 -6.90
C ALA A 39 -3.91 6.75 -5.38
N ARG A 40 -3.92 7.95 -4.76
CA ARG A 40 -4.28 8.10 -3.33
C ARG A 40 -5.75 7.82 -3.09
N LEU A 41 -6.64 8.27 -3.97
CA LEU A 41 -8.08 7.98 -3.88
C LEU A 41 -8.35 6.47 -4.04
N GLU A 42 -7.72 5.83 -5.01
CA GLU A 42 -7.85 4.39 -5.25
C GLU A 42 -7.36 3.58 -4.03
N THR A 43 -6.20 3.94 -3.47
CA THR A 43 -5.65 3.28 -2.27
C THR A 43 -6.59 3.45 -1.07
N ARG A 44 -7.13 4.66 -0.88
CA ARG A 44 -8.11 4.93 0.19
C ARG A 44 -9.36 4.06 0.03
N CYS A 45 -9.97 4.08 -1.16
CA CYS A 45 -11.17 3.30 -1.45
C CYS A 45 -10.93 1.80 -1.23
N LEU A 46 -9.79 1.28 -1.71
CA LEU A 46 -9.40 -0.11 -1.50
C LEU A 46 -9.32 -0.44 -0.01
N LEU A 47 -8.57 0.34 0.78
CA LEU A 47 -8.37 0.07 2.20
C LEU A 47 -9.67 0.20 3.00
N GLU A 48 -10.51 1.19 2.70
CA GLU A 48 -11.82 1.37 3.35
C GLU A 48 -12.72 0.16 3.11
N GLN A 49 -12.83 -0.31 1.86
CA GLN A 49 -13.63 -1.50 1.54
C GLN A 49 -13.02 -2.79 2.09
N PHE A 50 -11.70 -2.90 2.06
CA PHE A 50 -10.97 -4.07 2.56
C PHE A 50 -11.23 -4.24 4.06
N VAL A 51 -11.01 -3.21 4.86
CA VAL A 51 -11.22 -3.26 6.33
C VAL A 51 -12.69 -3.45 6.69
N ALA A 52 -13.61 -2.85 5.92
CA ALA A 52 -15.05 -2.99 6.15
C ALA A 52 -15.60 -4.40 5.89
N ARG A 53 -14.95 -5.19 5.02
CA ARG A 53 -15.46 -6.51 4.59
C ARG A 53 -14.63 -7.69 5.09
N ILE A 54 -13.34 -7.51 5.32
CA ILE A 54 -12.42 -8.58 5.69
C ILE A 54 -12.11 -8.46 7.18
N GLU A 55 -12.41 -9.51 7.91
CA GLU A 55 -12.12 -9.60 9.35
C GLU A 55 -10.66 -9.94 9.57
N SER A 56 -10.19 -10.97 8.87
CA SER A 56 -8.81 -11.42 8.91
C SER A 56 -8.43 -12.07 7.57
N PHE A 57 -7.14 -12.15 7.31
CA PHE A 57 -6.61 -12.83 6.13
C PHE A 57 -5.21 -13.37 6.39
N GLU A 58 -4.84 -14.41 5.66
CA GLU A 58 -3.51 -15.00 5.65
C GLU A 58 -3.08 -15.37 4.23
N LEU A 59 -1.77 -15.54 4.01
CA LEU A 59 -1.27 -16.05 2.74
C LEU A 59 -1.66 -17.52 2.60
N ALA A 60 -2.43 -17.84 1.57
CA ALA A 60 -2.80 -19.23 1.25
C ALA A 60 -1.65 -19.98 0.56
N GLU A 61 -0.84 -19.24 -0.20
CA GLU A 61 0.31 -19.74 -0.95
C GLU A 61 1.39 -18.66 -1.00
N PRO A 62 2.66 -19.02 -1.29
CA PRO A 62 3.72 -18.04 -1.48
C PRO A 62 3.37 -17.02 -2.56
N GLU A 63 3.62 -15.75 -2.26
CA GLU A 63 3.47 -14.68 -3.23
C GLU A 63 4.50 -14.79 -4.37
N SER A 64 4.20 -14.15 -5.49
CA SER A 64 5.16 -14.03 -6.59
C SER A 64 5.30 -12.58 -7.01
N TYR A 65 6.51 -12.21 -7.44
CA TYR A 65 6.86 -10.84 -7.78
C TYR A 65 6.81 -10.60 -9.29
N VAL A 66 6.51 -9.36 -9.68
CA VAL A 66 6.69 -8.89 -11.06
C VAL A 66 8.18 -8.93 -11.39
N ARG A 67 8.54 -9.55 -12.52
CA ARG A 67 9.92 -9.53 -13.02
C ARG A 67 10.19 -8.21 -13.73
N SER A 68 10.74 -7.25 -12.99
CA SER A 68 11.12 -5.93 -13.52
C SER A 68 12.32 -5.38 -12.76
N SER A 69 13.21 -4.66 -13.45
CA SER A 69 14.29 -3.87 -12.83
C SER A 69 13.83 -2.47 -12.42
N PHE A 70 12.60 -2.08 -12.78
CA PHE A 70 12.06 -0.74 -12.56
C PHE A 70 10.89 -0.75 -11.57
N ILE A 71 10.00 -1.74 -11.67
CA ILE A 71 8.81 -1.87 -10.82
C ILE A 71 9.05 -2.95 -9.77
N SER A 72 8.97 -2.57 -8.50
CA SER A 72 8.79 -3.52 -7.40
C SER A 72 7.30 -3.73 -7.17
N GLY A 73 6.79 -4.93 -7.43
CA GLY A 73 5.37 -5.22 -7.29
C GLY A 73 5.07 -6.70 -7.13
N ILE A 74 3.94 -7.00 -6.49
CA ILE A 74 3.42 -8.35 -6.35
C ILE A 74 2.61 -8.73 -7.60
N LYS A 75 2.98 -9.82 -8.25
CA LYS A 75 2.27 -10.39 -9.40
C LYS A 75 1.09 -11.26 -8.98
N ARG A 76 1.26 -12.04 -7.91
CA ARG A 76 0.18 -12.84 -7.30
C ARG A 76 0.32 -12.81 -5.79
N LEU A 77 -0.81 -12.59 -5.11
CA LEU A 77 -0.94 -12.62 -3.66
C LEU A 77 -2.18 -13.48 -3.29
N PRO A 78 -2.05 -14.82 -3.25
CA PRO A 78 -3.17 -15.68 -2.89
C PRO A 78 -3.49 -15.54 -1.40
N LEU A 79 -4.73 -15.17 -1.07
CA LEU A 79 -5.17 -14.93 0.30
C LEU A 79 -6.31 -15.90 0.68
N ALA A 80 -6.20 -16.51 1.85
CA ALA A 80 -7.35 -17.06 2.56
C ALA A 80 -7.95 -15.93 3.40
N VAL A 81 -9.23 -15.65 3.23
CA VAL A 81 -9.91 -14.50 3.85
C VAL A 81 -11.10 -14.96 4.68
N ASN A 82 -11.23 -14.40 5.88
CA ASN A 82 -12.46 -14.47 6.67
C ASN A 82 -13.23 -13.17 6.45
N LEU A 83 -14.43 -13.28 5.91
CA LEU A 83 -15.31 -12.14 5.69
C LEU A 83 -16.02 -11.79 7.00
N ARG A 84 -16.18 -10.49 7.26
CA ARG A 84 -17.04 -10.02 8.34
C ARG A 84 -18.48 -10.43 8.03
N GLU A 85 -19.20 -10.89 9.05
CA GLU A 85 -20.64 -11.05 8.91
C GLU A 85 -21.26 -9.69 8.53
N PRO A 86 -22.20 -9.67 7.56
CA PRO A 86 -22.91 -8.44 7.26
C PRO A 86 -23.60 -7.97 8.53
N ALA A 87 -23.41 -6.71 8.90
CA ALA A 87 -24.17 -6.10 9.98
C ALA A 87 -25.65 -6.32 9.66
N MET A 88 -26.36 -7.09 10.49
CA MET A 88 -27.81 -7.21 10.41
C MET A 88 -28.36 -5.80 10.66
N VAL A 89 -28.79 -5.15 9.59
CA VAL A 89 -29.61 -3.93 9.63
C VAL A 89 -31.06 -4.36 9.74
#